data_AF-A0ABD3MTM6-F1
#
_entry.id   AF-A0ABD3MTM6-F1
#
_cell.length_a   1.000
_cell.length_b   1.000
_cell.length_c   1.000
_cell.angle_alpha   90.00
_cell.angle_beta   90.00
_cell.angle_gamma   90.00
#
_symmetry.space_group_name_H-M   'P 1'
#
loop_
_entity.id
_entity.type
_entity.pdbx_description
1 polymer ?
#
loop_
_entity_poly.entity_id
_entity_poly.type
_entity_poly.pdbx_seq_one_letter_code
_entity_poly.pdbx_strand_id
1 'polypeptide(L)'
;MAPSSNIPSESDATRMWFESALQEYEQIASLCNAQSLLINAVVALSPSSSAAAGNSVDVAHHDDGDYEESYNAIELDPKVLKRELQHRNLYDQLSKYYQEIDVVRKTHAAMKAQLMNLSNLHNSNVSKDDHPQQQHNNVSRSPSPMVEALTRHIELSERVIRTVMKSSSAGQCGILFENGILRTSSSSVSDHEVNVVALASLRASVSQLKANFGGDGNRSR
;
A
#
# COMPACT_ATOMS: atom_id res chain seq x y z
N MET A 1 40.79 0.49 23.11
CA MET A 1 39.63 -0.38 22.81
C MET A 1 38.87 0.29 21.67
N ALA A 2 39.04 -0.20 20.44
CA ALA A 2 38.24 0.28 19.31
C ALA A 2 36.84 -0.36 19.38
N PRO A 3 35.76 0.33 18.99
CA PRO A 3 34.45 -0.27 18.95
C PRO A 3 34.44 -1.31 17.82
N SER A 4 34.18 -2.57 18.17
CA SER A 4 33.88 -3.60 17.19
C SER A 4 32.67 -3.14 16.39
N SER A 5 32.89 -2.79 15.13
CA SER A 5 31.80 -2.55 14.18
C SER A 5 31.02 -3.86 14.06
N ASN A 6 29.83 -3.92 14.68
CA ASN A 6 28.84 -4.95 14.45
C ASN A 6 28.34 -4.83 13.01
N ILE A 7 29.15 -5.25 12.05
CA ILE A 7 28.71 -5.44 10.68
C ILE A 7 27.88 -6.73 10.72
N PRO A 8 26.56 -6.68 10.44
CA PRO A 8 25.74 -7.88 10.43
C PRO A 8 26.34 -8.88 9.44
N SER A 9 26.38 -10.14 9.85
CA SER A 9 26.83 -11.22 8.96
C SER A 9 25.92 -11.27 7.73
N GLU A 10 26.43 -11.76 6.59
CA GLU A 10 25.65 -11.92 5.36
C GLU A 10 24.37 -12.76 5.60
N SER A 11 24.43 -13.73 6.52
CA SER A 11 23.28 -14.52 6.97
C SER A 11 22.24 -13.70 7.75
N ASP A 12 22.67 -12.74 8.58
CA ASP A 12 21.75 -11.89 9.35
C ASP A 12 21.08 -10.84 8.45
N ALA A 13 21.84 -10.28 7.50
CA ALA A 13 21.29 -9.40 6.48
C ALA A 13 20.20 -10.14 5.70
N THR A 14 20.49 -11.35 5.20
CA THR A 14 19.54 -12.19 4.45
C THR A 14 18.23 -12.46 5.20
N ARG A 15 18.31 -12.72 6.50
CA ARG A 15 17.13 -12.95 7.34
C ARG A 15 16.27 -11.70 7.46
N MET A 16 16.88 -10.55 7.78
CA MET A 16 16.16 -9.27 7.87
C MET A 16 15.49 -8.89 6.54
N TRP A 17 16.11 -9.24 5.41
CA TRP A 17 15.54 -9.01 4.09
C TRP A 17 14.28 -9.82 3.84
N PHE A 18 14.35 -11.11 4.14
CA PHE A 18 13.20 -11.98 4.00
C PHE A 18 12.04 -11.52 4.88
N GLU A 19 12.33 -11.15 6.13
CA GLU A 19 11.33 -10.59 7.06
C GLU A 19 10.72 -9.28 6.53
N SER A 20 11.54 -8.38 5.99
CA SER A 20 11.07 -7.11 5.41
C SER A 20 10.17 -7.34 4.18
N ALA A 21 10.55 -8.28 3.31
CA ALA A 21 9.76 -8.64 2.13
C ALA A 21 8.42 -9.29 2.51
N LEU A 22 8.39 -10.12 3.55
CA LEU A 22 7.16 -10.72 4.06
C LEU A 22 6.26 -9.65 4.69
N GLN A 23 6.84 -8.76 5.50
CA GLN A 23 6.12 -7.65 6.13
C GLN A 23 5.49 -6.73 5.08
N GLU A 24 6.21 -6.38 4.02
CA GLU A 24 5.69 -5.55 2.94
C GLU A 24 4.52 -6.23 2.23
N TYR A 25 4.63 -7.53 1.95
CA TYR A 25 3.51 -8.31 1.39
C TYR A 25 2.26 -8.25 2.28
N GLU A 26 2.40 -8.44 3.60
CA GLU A 26 1.29 -8.39 4.55
C GLU A 26 0.64 -7.00 4.60
N GLN A 27 1.45 -5.94 4.56
CA GLN A 27 0.97 -4.56 4.53
C GLN A 27 0.21 -4.25 3.23
N ILE A 28 0.69 -4.72 2.08
CA ILE A 28 -0.01 -4.54 0.80
C ILE A 28 -1.33 -5.34 0.80
N ALA A 29 -1.37 -6.51 1.42
CA ALA A 29 -2.61 -7.26 1.60
C ALA A 29 -3.60 -6.52 2.51
N SER A 30 -3.13 -5.94 3.62
CA SER A 30 -3.95 -5.08 4.49
C SER A 30 -4.52 -3.88 3.74
N LEU A 31 -3.70 -3.23 2.91
CA LEU A 31 -4.12 -2.12 2.06
C LEU A 31 -5.23 -2.53 1.08
N CYS A 32 -5.13 -3.70 0.45
CA CYS A 32 -6.19 -4.21 -0.43
C CYS A 32 -7.51 -4.43 0.32
N ASN A 33 -7.43 -4.90 1.57
CA ASN A 33 -8.60 -5.07 2.44
C ASN A 33 -9.21 -3.71 2.83
N ALA A 34 -8.38 -2.74 3.22
CA ALA A 34 -8.82 -1.39 3.55
C ALA A 34 -9.49 -0.71 2.34
N GLN A 35 -8.93 -0.89 1.15
CA GLN A 35 -9.52 -0.41 -0.11
C GLN A 35 -10.91 -1.04 -0.35
N SER A 36 -11.05 -2.34 -0.13
CA SER A 36 -12.32 -3.06 -0.32
C SER A 36 -13.39 -2.59 0.68
N LEU A 37 -13.02 -2.40 1.95
CA LEU A 37 -13.91 -1.87 2.99
C LEU A 37 -14.39 -0.44 2.66
N LEU A 38 -13.47 0.40 2.19
CA LEU A 38 -13.77 1.76 1.79
C LEU A 38 -14.73 1.80 0.60
N ILE A 39 -14.50 0.98 -0.44
CA ILE A 39 -15.42 0.86 -1.58
C ILE A 39 -16.82 0.43 -1.10
N ASN A 40 -16.90 -0.57 -0.21
CA ASN A 40 -18.18 -1.03 0.33
C ASN A 40 -18.90 0.06 1.14
N ALA A 41 -18.17 0.87 1.92
CA ALA A 41 -18.74 2.00 2.66
C ALA A 41 -19.33 3.07 1.72
N VAL A 42 -18.68 3.33 0.59
CA VAL A 42 -19.17 4.25 -0.46
C VAL A 42 -20.43 3.71 -1.14
N VAL A 43 -20.46 2.42 -1.47
CA VAL A 43 -21.64 1.77 -2.04
C VAL A 43 -22.82 1.84 -1.08
N ALA A 44 -22.60 1.65 0.22
CA ALA A 44 -23.65 1.75 1.24
C ALA A 44 -24.25 3.16 1.43
N LEU A 45 -23.52 4.20 1.00
CA LEU A 45 -23.96 5.61 0.99
C LEU A 45 -24.66 5.99 -0.33
N SER A 46 -24.46 5.22 -1.38
CA SER A 46 -25.11 5.48 -2.66
C SER A 46 -26.62 5.28 -2.51
N PRO A 47 -27.46 6.25 -2.91
CA PRO A 47 -28.90 6.08 -2.82
C PRO A 47 -29.29 4.86 -3.66
N SER A 48 -29.80 3.82 -3.01
CA SER A 48 -30.45 2.71 -3.72
C SER A 48 -31.47 3.34 -4.68
N SER A 49 -31.33 3.08 -5.97
CA SER A 49 -32.25 3.54 -7.03
C SER A 49 -33.59 2.80 -6.92
N SER A 50 -34.25 2.96 -5.77
CA SER A 50 -35.51 2.35 -5.34
C SER A 50 -36.11 3.22 -4.24
N ALA A 51 -36.30 4.51 -4.55
CA ALA A 51 -37.20 5.39 -3.83
C ALA A 51 -37.82 6.39 -4.82
N ALA A 52 -38.30 5.88 -5.96
CA ALA A 52 -39.22 6.58 -6.84
C ALA A 52 -40.62 5.98 -6.63
N ALA A 53 -41.28 6.35 -5.53
CA ALA A 53 -42.73 6.30 -5.41
C ALA A 53 -43.17 7.02 -4.12
N GLY A 54 -43.85 8.15 -4.28
CA GLY A 54 -44.84 8.63 -3.31
C GLY A 54 -44.33 9.48 -2.16
N ASN A 55 -44.03 10.75 -2.42
CA ASN A 55 -44.75 11.85 -1.77
C ASN A 55 -44.36 13.16 -2.48
N SER A 56 -45.06 13.43 -3.59
CA SER A 56 -45.35 14.80 -3.97
C SER A 56 -46.25 15.38 -2.89
N VAL A 57 -45.74 16.30 -2.09
CA VAL A 57 -46.60 17.31 -1.49
C VAL A 57 -46.16 18.64 -2.07
N ASP A 58 -46.99 19.11 -2.98
CA ASP A 58 -46.99 20.43 -3.57
C ASP A 58 -46.76 21.51 -2.51
N VAL A 59 -45.76 22.37 -2.75
CA VAL A 59 -45.66 23.65 -2.05
C VAL A 59 -46.13 24.72 -3.02
N ALA A 60 -47.43 24.97 -3.01
CA ALA A 60 -48.05 26.15 -3.58
C ALA A 60 -49.12 26.70 -2.61
N HIS A 61 -48.90 27.98 -2.24
CA HIS A 61 -49.86 29.00 -1.74
C HIS A 61 -50.09 29.26 -0.24
N HIS A 62 -49.94 30.57 0.08
CA HIS A 62 -50.65 31.41 1.08
C HIS A 62 -50.36 31.13 2.57
N ASP A 63 -50.33 32.06 3.54
CA ASP A 63 -50.54 33.51 3.69
C ASP A 63 -50.18 33.83 5.17
N ASP A 64 -49.75 35.06 5.45
CA ASP A 64 -49.64 35.81 6.73
C ASP A 64 -49.68 35.13 8.13
N GLY A 65 -48.70 35.49 8.98
CA GLY A 65 -48.97 35.87 10.39
C GLY A 65 -48.62 34.91 11.55
N ASP A 66 -47.68 35.36 12.38
CA ASP A 66 -47.66 35.29 13.86
C ASP A 66 -47.29 34.01 14.65
N TYR A 67 -46.49 34.28 15.70
CA TYR A 67 -45.86 33.48 16.76
C TYR A 67 -46.19 31.99 16.95
N GLU A 68 -45.16 31.16 17.12
CA GLU A 68 -44.80 30.62 18.44
C GLU A 68 -43.41 29.94 18.39
N GLU A 69 -42.60 30.26 19.40
CA GLU A 69 -41.24 29.77 19.62
C GLU A 69 -41.33 28.30 20.07
N SER A 70 -41.53 27.39 19.12
CA SER A 70 -41.51 25.95 19.38
C SER A 70 -40.08 25.53 19.72
N TYR A 71 -39.84 25.29 21.01
CA TYR A 71 -38.72 24.52 21.53
C TYR A 71 -38.27 23.47 20.50
N ASN A 72 -37.00 23.55 20.08
CA ASN A 72 -36.34 22.60 19.20
C ASN A 72 -36.39 21.20 19.81
N ALA A 73 -37.51 20.49 19.64
CA ALA A 73 -37.53 19.05 19.66
C ALA A 73 -36.64 18.64 18.50
N ILE A 74 -35.39 18.30 18.80
CA ILE A 74 -34.52 17.61 17.85
C ILE A 74 -35.22 16.28 17.59
N GLU A 75 -36.11 16.26 16.61
CA GLU A 75 -36.69 15.04 16.09
C GLU A 75 -35.51 14.26 15.51
N LEU A 76 -35.01 13.31 16.30
CA LEU A 76 -33.95 12.39 15.92
C LEU A 76 -34.50 11.48 14.82
N ASP A 77 -34.57 11.99 13.59
CA ASP A 77 -34.95 11.20 12.43
C ASP A 77 -33.94 10.04 12.31
N PRO A 78 -34.39 8.78 12.48
CA PRO A 78 -33.51 7.62 12.40
C PRO A 78 -32.77 7.54 11.05
N LYS A 79 -33.32 8.12 9.98
CA LYS A 79 -32.67 8.19 8.67
C LYS A 79 -31.51 9.18 8.66
N VAL A 80 -31.66 10.33 9.31
CA VAL A 80 -30.57 11.31 9.48
C VAL A 80 -29.46 10.70 10.33
N LEU A 81 -29.80 10.08 11.47
CA LEU A 81 -28.81 9.42 12.33
C LEU A 81 -28.07 8.29 11.60
N LYS A 82 -28.79 7.47 10.82
CA LYS A 82 -28.18 6.42 10.00
C LYS A 82 -27.20 6.99 8.96
N ARG A 83 -27.58 8.08 8.28
CA ARG A 83 -26.73 8.73 7.29
C ARG A 83 -25.46 9.30 7.93
N GLU A 84 -25.58 9.96 9.09
CA GLU A 84 -24.43 10.48 9.84
C GLU A 84 -23.47 9.36 10.28
N LEU A 85 -24.00 8.23 10.78
CA LEU A 85 -23.19 7.06 11.14
C LEU A 85 -22.44 6.48 9.92
N GLN A 86 -23.10 6.40 8.76
CA GLN A 86 -22.47 5.94 7.52
C GLN A 86 -21.39 6.92 7.03
N HIS A 87 -21.62 8.22 7.14
CA HIS A 87 -20.65 9.24 6.76
C HIS A 87 -19.41 9.22 7.66
N ARG A 88 -19.60 9.06 8.97
CA ARG A 88 -18.49 8.87 9.92
C ARG A 88 -17.70 7.59 9.63
N ASN A 89 -18.39 6.48 9.37
CA ASN A 89 -17.73 5.23 8.97
C ASN A 89 -16.88 5.43 7.72
N LEU A 90 -17.40 6.11 6.69
CA LEU A 90 -16.64 6.40 5.47
C LEU A 90 -15.35 7.17 5.79
N TYR A 91 -15.43 8.20 6.64
CA TYR A 91 -14.26 8.96 7.05
C TYR A 91 -13.21 8.09 7.76
N ASP A 92 -13.65 7.24 8.69
CA ASP A 92 -12.77 6.32 9.41
C ASP A 92 -12.09 5.32 8.46
N GLN A 93 -12.82 4.76 7.49
CA GLN A 93 -12.24 3.87 6.47
C GLN A 93 -11.26 4.59 5.55
N LEU A 94 -11.56 5.84 5.18
CA LEU A 94 -10.69 6.66 4.34
C LEU A 94 -9.38 6.97 5.06
N SER A 95 -9.46 7.37 6.32
CA SER A 95 -8.29 7.62 7.18
C SER A 95 -7.42 6.37 7.29
N LYS A 96 -8.03 5.21 7.59
CA LYS A 96 -7.33 3.93 7.66
C LYS A 96 -6.66 3.56 6.34
N TYR A 97 -7.34 3.73 5.21
CA TYR A 97 -6.80 3.44 3.89
C TYR A 97 -5.52 4.26 3.59
N TYR A 98 -5.52 5.56 3.88
CA TYR A 98 -4.33 6.39 3.66
C TYR A 98 -3.20 6.11 4.66
N GLN A 99 -3.52 5.72 5.89
CA GLN A 99 -2.51 5.24 6.84
C GLN A 99 -1.79 3.99 6.32
N GLU A 100 -2.53 3.03 5.78
CA GLU A 100 -1.95 1.82 5.17
C GLU A 100 -1.05 2.15 3.96
N ILE A 101 -1.45 3.14 3.14
CA ILE A 101 -0.59 3.64 2.04
C ILE A 101 0.76 4.13 2.58
N ASP A 102 0.74 4.94 3.63
CA ASP A 102 1.96 5.51 4.19
C ASP A 102 2.86 4.45 4.82
N VAL A 103 2.27 3.44 5.47
CA VAL A 103 2.99 2.29 6.03
C VAL A 103 3.71 1.52 4.93
N VAL A 104 3.01 1.13 3.87
CA VAL A 104 3.60 0.40 2.73
C VAL A 104 4.73 1.22 2.09
N ARG A 105 4.53 2.52 1.86
CA ARG A 105 5.55 3.40 1.27
C ARG A 105 6.81 3.48 2.11
N LYS A 106 6.68 3.59 3.44
CA LYS A 106 7.81 3.63 4.37
C LYS A 106 8.60 2.32 4.33
N THR A 107 7.93 1.19 4.38
CA THR A 107 8.56 -0.13 4.31
C THR A 107 9.29 -0.32 2.98
N HIS A 108 8.65 0.01 1.86
CA HIS A 108 9.25 -0.10 0.54
C HIS A 108 10.48 0.80 0.37
N ALA A 109 10.41 2.05 0.87
CA ALA A 109 11.54 2.96 0.86
C ALA A 109 12.70 2.45 1.74
N ALA A 110 12.42 1.85 2.88
CA ALA A 110 13.42 1.24 3.74
C ALA A 110 14.12 0.05 3.03
N MET A 111 13.35 -0.82 2.37
CA MET A 111 13.90 -1.93 1.56
C MET A 111 14.79 -1.42 0.43
N LYS A 112 14.39 -0.35 -0.28
CA LYS A 112 15.24 0.30 -1.29
C LYS A 112 16.56 0.83 -0.70
N ALA A 113 16.50 1.50 0.46
CA ALA A 113 17.69 2.02 1.13
C ALA A 113 18.63 0.90 1.58
N GLN A 114 18.09 -0.20 2.12
CA GLN A 114 18.87 -1.37 2.49
C GLN A 114 19.61 -1.96 1.26
N LEU A 115 19.00 -1.94 0.07
CA LEU A 115 19.57 -2.54 -1.15
C LEU A 115 20.74 -1.69 -1.65
N MET A 116 20.59 -0.37 -1.59
CA MET A 116 21.67 0.57 -1.90
C MET A 116 22.86 0.36 -0.95
N ASN A 117 22.61 0.15 0.35
CA ASN A 117 23.68 -0.11 1.32
C ASN A 117 24.43 -1.41 1.02
N LEU A 118 23.75 -2.49 0.66
CA LEU A 118 24.40 -3.74 0.25
C LEU A 118 25.23 -3.59 -1.01
N SER A 119 24.69 -2.90 -2.02
CA SER A 119 25.37 -2.65 -3.29
C SER A 119 26.66 -1.83 -3.06
N ASN A 120 26.61 -0.83 -2.17
CA ASN A 120 27.76 -0.01 -1.80
C ASN A 120 28.81 -0.78 -0.98
N LEU A 121 28.38 -1.68 -0.08
CA LEU A 121 29.29 -2.52 0.71
C LEU A 121 30.07 -3.50 -0.17
N HIS A 122 29.40 -4.09 -1.17
CA HIS A 122 30.05 -4.96 -2.16
C HIS A 122 31.14 -4.23 -2.96
N ASN A 123 30.94 -2.93 -3.23
CA ASN A 123 31.94 -2.08 -3.89
C ASN A 123 33.09 -1.64 -2.97
N SER A 124 32.84 -1.52 -1.65
CA SER A 124 33.80 -0.95 -0.69
C SER A 124 34.79 -1.97 -0.10
N ASN A 125 34.41 -3.26 0.00
CA ASN A 125 35.24 -4.32 0.58
C ASN A 125 36.41 -4.78 -0.32
N VAL A 126 36.66 -4.12 -1.45
CA VAL A 126 37.71 -4.49 -2.42
C VAL A 126 38.84 -3.45 -2.50
N SER A 127 38.72 -2.31 -1.80
CA SER A 127 39.64 -1.17 -1.98
C SER A 127 40.66 -0.98 -0.84
N LYS A 128 41.17 -2.07 -0.26
CA LYS A 128 42.34 -2.04 0.64
C LYS A 128 43.19 -3.30 0.49
N ASP A 129 43.91 -3.40 -0.62
CA ASP A 129 45.24 -4.00 -0.59
C ASP A 129 46.16 -3.14 -1.45
N ASP A 130 47.25 -2.70 -0.82
CA ASP A 130 48.28 -1.83 -1.38
C ASP A 130 48.97 -2.50 -2.57
N HIS A 131 48.81 -1.96 -3.79
CA HIS A 131 49.84 -1.97 -4.82
C HIS A 131 49.52 -0.97 -5.97
N PRO A 132 50.43 -0.04 -6.31
CA PRO A 132 50.27 0.82 -7.46
C PRO A 132 50.90 0.16 -8.68
N GLN A 133 50.18 -0.67 -9.43
CA GLN A 133 50.53 -0.96 -10.82
C GLN A 133 49.36 -1.49 -11.64
N GLN A 134 48.96 -0.68 -12.63
CA GLN A 134 48.43 -1.05 -13.95
C GLN A 134 47.37 -2.18 -14.04
N GLN A 135 46.14 -1.82 -14.41
CA GLN A 135 45.58 -2.03 -15.75
C GLN A 135 44.08 -1.70 -15.76
N HIS A 136 43.67 -0.86 -16.70
CA HIS A 136 42.28 -0.68 -17.12
C HIS A 136 41.73 -2.02 -17.63
N ASN A 137 41.09 -2.78 -16.75
CA ASN A 137 40.14 -3.81 -17.14
C ASN A 137 38.83 -3.47 -16.43
N ASN A 138 37.91 -2.86 -17.18
CA ASN A 138 36.51 -2.73 -16.78
C ASN A 138 35.89 -4.13 -16.76
N VAL A 139 36.24 -4.93 -15.75
CA VAL A 139 35.48 -6.12 -15.40
C VAL A 139 34.18 -5.59 -14.83
N SER A 140 33.16 -5.50 -15.67
CA SER A 140 31.77 -5.31 -15.24
C SER A 140 31.45 -6.48 -14.31
N ARG A 141 31.60 -6.25 -12.99
CA ARG A 141 31.34 -7.28 -11.99
C ARG A 141 29.84 -7.42 -11.87
N SER A 142 29.33 -8.57 -12.28
CA SER A 142 27.93 -8.94 -12.09
C SER A 142 27.58 -8.87 -10.60
N PRO A 143 26.43 -8.27 -10.23
CA PRO A 143 25.99 -8.23 -8.84
C PRO A 143 25.88 -9.65 -8.27
N SER A 144 26.07 -9.78 -6.94
CA SER A 144 25.84 -11.05 -6.23
C SER A 144 24.45 -11.60 -6.59
N PRO A 145 24.27 -12.93 -6.74
CA PRO A 145 22.96 -13.53 -6.98
C PRO A 145 21.87 -13.10 -5.98
N MET A 146 22.28 -12.79 -4.74
CA MET A 146 21.40 -12.25 -3.71
C MET A 146 20.95 -10.81 -4.02
N VAL A 147 21.90 -9.93 -4.38
CA VAL A 147 21.61 -8.54 -4.75
C VAL A 147 20.71 -8.49 -5.99
N GLU A 148 20.95 -9.37 -6.97
CA GLU A 148 20.11 -9.47 -8.16
C GLU A 148 18.69 -9.94 -7.82
N ALA A 149 18.55 -10.99 -6.99
CA ALA A 149 17.24 -11.48 -6.58
C ALA A 149 16.45 -10.43 -5.78
N LEU A 150 17.11 -9.69 -4.88
CA LEU A 150 16.50 -8.60 -4.11
C LEU A 150 16.10 -7.42 -4.99
N THR A 151 16.94 -7.07 -5.96
CA THR A 151 16.63 -6.00 -6.94
C THR A 151 15.35 -6.35 -7.69
N ARG A 152 15.25 -7.58 -8.23
CA ARG A 152 14.05 -8.06 -8.94
C ARG A 152 12.81 -8.07 -8.04
N HIS A 153 12.96 -8.46 -6.78
CA HIS A 153 11.87 -8.43 -5.81
C HIS A 153 11.38 -7.00 -5.56
N ILE A 154 12.29 -6.05 -5.33
CA ILE A 154 11.95 -4.63 -5.11
C ILE A 154 11.28 -4.03 -6.34
N GLU A 155 11.75 -4.32 -7.56
CA GLU A 155 11.12 -3.86 -8.80
C GLU A 155 9.71 -4.45 -9.01
N LEU A 156 9.52 -5.73 -8.68
CA LEU A 156 8.20 -6.35 -8.71
C LEU A 156 7.27 -5.73 -7.66
N SER A 157 7.76 -5.58 -6.43
CA SER A 157 7.01 -4.96 -5.33
C SER A 157 6.59 -3.54 -5.69
N GLU A 158 7.48 -2.73 -6.28
CA GLU A 158 7.14 -1.39 -6.74
C GLU A 158 6.00 -1.40 -7.77
N ARG A 159 6.01 -2.34 -8.71
CA ARG A 159 4.92 -2.50 -9.67
C ARG A 159 3.62 -2.87 -8.97
N VAL A 160 3.65 -3.82 -8.04
CA VAL A 160 2.48 -4.24 -7.25
C VAL A 160 1.92 -3.07 -6.44
N ILE A 161 2.77 -2.31 -5.75
CA ILE A 161 2.39 -1.11 -4.99
C ILE A 161 1.71 -0.09 -5.89
N ARG A 162 2.31 0.24 -7.04
CA ARG A 162 1.72 1.19 -8.00
C ARG A 162 0.36 0.71 -8.50
N THR A 163 0.23 -0.58 -8.81
CA THR A 163 -1.02 -1.20 -9.24
C THR A 163 -2.11 -1.10 -8.16
N VAL A 164 -1.84 -1.60 -6.95
CA VAL A 164 -2.80 -1.63 -5.85
C VAL A 164 -3.21 -0.22 -5.40
N MET A 165 -2.25 0.69 -5.31
CA MET A 165 -2.50 2.07 -4.93
C MET A 165 -3.12 2.91 -6.05
N LYS A 166 -3.36 2.35 -7.24
CA LYS A 166 -3.79 3.11 -8.43
C LYS A 166 -2.91 4.35 -8.67
N SER A 167 -1.61 4.20 -8.43
CA SER A 167 -0.65 5.31 -8.56
C SER A 167 -0.48 5.64 -10.03
N SER A 168 -0.75 6.89 -10.40
CA SER A 168 -0.50 7.38 -11.76
C SER A 168 0.95 7.88 -11.88
N SER A 169 1.44 7.95 -13.12
CA SER A 169 2.73 8.58 -13.44
C SER A 169 2.77 10.08 -13.07
N ALA A 170 1.61 10.72 -12.89
CA ALA A 170 1.47 12.10 -12.44
C ALA A 170 1.59 12.26 -10.91
N GLY A 171 1.95 11.21 -10.17
CA GLY A 171 2.20 11.27 -8.72
C GLY A 171 0.95 11.19 -7.85
N GLN A 172 -0.24 11.09 -8.45
CA GLN A 172 -1.48 10.88 -7.72
C GLN A 172 -1.54 9.44 -7.23
N CYS A 173 -1.83 9.25 -5.95
CA CYS A 173 -1.87 7.95 -5.31
C CYS A 173 -3.17 7.78 -4.50
N GLY A 174 -3.71 6.58 -4.58
CA GLY A 174 -4.91 6.19 -3.88
C GLY A 174 -6.17 6.29 -4.75
N ILE A 175 -7.31 6.13 -4.08
CA ILE A 175 -8.61 6.08 -4.73
C ILE A 175 -9.30 7.44 -4.85
N LEU A 176 -8.65 8.56 -4.54
CA LEU A 176 -9.24 9.90 -4.67
C LEU A 176 -8.67 10.65 -5.88
N PHE A 177 -9.53 11.34 -6.61
CA PHE A 177 -9.12 12.44 -7.49
C PHE A 177 -8.61 13.63 -6.66
N GLU A 178 -7.90 14.56 -7.30
CA GLU A 178 -7.36 15.76 -6.62
C GLU A 178 -8.47 16.63 -6.00
N ASN A 179 -9.66 16.60 -6.59
CA ASN A 179 -10.84 17.29 -6.05
C ASN A 179 -11.54 16.53 -4.90
N GLY A 180 -10.95 15.44 -4.40
CA GLY A 180 -11.49 14.63 -3.31
C GLY A 180 -12.61 13.67 -3.71
N ILE A 181 -12.96 13.59 -5.00
CA ILE A 181 -13.95 12.63 -5.49
C ILE A 181 -13.33 11.23 -5.54
N LEU A 182 -14.09 10.21 -5.12
CA LEU A 182 -13.67 8.82 -5.23
C LEU A 182 -13.57 8.37 -6.69
N ARG A 183 -12.44 7.77 -7.04
CA ARG A 183 -12.19 6.99 -8.25
C ARG A 183 -12.88 5.63 -8.12
N THR A 184 -14.21 5.65 -8.05
CA THR A 184 -15.01 4.44 -8.23
C THR A 184 -14.94 4.08 -9.70
N SER A 185 -13.87 3.40 -10.11
CA SER A 185 -13.80 2.79 -11.43
C SER A 185 -15.07 1.93 -11.59
N SER A 186 -15.79 2.09 -12.71
CA SER A 186 -17.04 1.40 -13.02
C SER A 186 -16.90 -0.14 -13.18
N SER A 187 -15.77 -0.72 -12.77
CA SER A 187 -15.42 -2.13 -12.89
C SER A 187 -14.76 -2.65 -11.60
N SER A 188 -15.41 -2.49 -10.44
CA SER A 188 -14.92 -2.99 -9.14
C SER A 188 -14.46 -4.46 -9.15
N VAL A 189 -15.02 -5.27 -10.06
CA VAL A 189 -14.61 -6.67 -10.29
C VAL A 189 -13.21 -6.77 -10.91
N SER A 190 -12.88 -5.95 -11.92
CA SER A 190 -11.56 -6.01 -12.57
C SER A 190 -10.45 -5.55 -11.63
N ASP A 191 -10.71 -4.54 -10.80
CA ASP A 191 -9.73 -4.03 -9.84
C ASP A 191 -9.41 -5.08 -8.76
N HIS A 192 -10.41 -5.86 -8.33
CA HIS A 192 -10.21 -6.94 -7.37
C HIS A 192 -9.34 -8.05 -7.96
N GLU A 193 -9.62 -8.51 -9.18
CA GLU A 193 -8.82 -9.53 -9.87
C GLU A 193 -7.37 -9.08 -10.07
N VAL A 194 -7.17 -7.82 -10.48
CA VAL A 194 -5.85 -7.21 -10.61
C VAL A 194 -5.09 -7.22 -9.28
N ASN A 195 -5.74 -6.83 -8.17
CA ASN A 195 -5.13 -6.87 -6.85
C ASN A 195 -4.76 -8.29 -6.41
N VAL A 196 -5.61 -9.28 -6.68
CA VAL A 196 -5.34 -10.70 -6.38
C VAL A 196 -4.11 -11.20 -7.15
N VAL A 197 -4.03 -10.91 -8.45
CA VAL A 197 -2.89 -11.30 -9.29
C VAL A 197 -1.60 -10.62 -8.82
N ALA A 198 -1.67 -9.33 -8.47
CA ALA A 198 -0.54 -8.57 -7.96
C ALA A 198 -0.02 -9.15 -6.63
N LEU A 199 -0.91 -9.44 -5.68
CA LEU A 199 -0.58 -10.07 -4.41
C LEU A 199 -0.02 -11.48 -4.58
N ALA A 200 -0.59 -12.29 -5.47
CA ALA A 200 -0.09 -13.63 -5.77
C ALA A 200 1.35 -13.58 -6.34
N SER A 201 1.61 -12.64 -7.23
CA SER A 201 2.95 -12.42 -7.82
C SER A 201 3.96 -12.01 -6.74
N LEU A 202 3.59 -11.09 -5.86
CA LEU A 202 4.46 -10.67 -4.76
C LEU A 202 4.74 -11.82 -3.79
N ARG A 203 3.71 -12.59 -3.43
CA ARG A 203 3.85 -13.76 -2.55
C ARG A 203 4.77 -14.82 -3.15
N ALA A 204 4.66 -15.07 -4.47
CA ALA A 204 5.54 -15.98 -5.17
C ALA A 204 7.00 -15.49 -5.11
N SER A 205 7.23 -14.19 -5.26
CA SER A 205 8.56 -13.60 -5.14
C SER A 205 9.14 -13.72 -3.72
N VAL A 206 8.35 -13.46 -2.67
CA VAL A 206 8.76 -13.71 -1.28
C VAL A 206 9.13 -15.18 -1.06
N SER A 207 8.33 -16.10 -1.61
CA SER A 207 8.58 -17.54 -1.51
C SER A 207 9.86 -17.95 -2.24
N GLN A 208 10.16 -17.33 -3.37
CA GLN A 208 11.40 -17.56 -4.12
C GLN A 208 12.63 -17.05 -3.35
N LEU A 209 12.54 -15.87 -2.73
CA LEU A 209 13.60 -15.37 -1.84
C LEU A 209 13.86 -16.35 -0.69
N LYS A 210 12.79 -16.86 -0.06
CA LYS A 210 12.91 -17.88 0.99
C LYS A 210 13.58 -19.16 0.48
N ALA A 211 13.17 -19.66 -0.69
CA ALA A 211 13.69 -20.91 -1.24
C ALA A 211 15.18 -20.82 -1.63
N ASN A 212 15.64 -19.62 -2.01
CA ASN A 212 17.02 -19.40 -2.44
C ASN A 212 17.96 -19.08 -1.28
N PHE A 213 17.46 -18.41 -0.23
CA PHE A 213 18.33 -17.84 0.81
C PHE A 213 17.85 -18.08 2.26
N GLY A 214 16.67 -18.69 2.45
CA GLY A 214 16.01 -18.87 3.75
C GLY A 214 16.51 -20.07 4.58
N GLY A 215 17.57 -20.75 4.13
CA GLY A 215 18.37 -21.67 4.95
C GLY A 215 17.60 -22.63 5.88
N ASP A 216 17.01 -23.67 5.31
CA ASP A 216 16.98 -24.98 5.98
C ASP A 216 17.93 -25.88 5.22
N GLY A 217 18.97 -26.38 5.91
CA GLY A 217 19.99 -27.23 5.34
C GLY A 217 19.42 -28.56 4.84
N ASN A 218 18.94 -28.60 3.59
CA ASN A 218 18.80 -29.84 2.83
C ASN A 218 18.65 -29.58 1.33
N ARG A 219 19.74 -29.22 0.66
CA ARG A 219 19.88 -29.42 -0.79
C ARG A 219 21.16 -30.21 -1.08
N SER A 220 21.17 -31.45 -0.58
CA SER A 220 21.86 -32.52 -1.29
C SER A 220 20.89 -33.07 -2.34
N ARG A 221 21.15 -32.79 -3.61
CA ARG A 221 20.86 -33.66 -4.76
C ARG A 221 21.51 -33.09 -6.00
#